data_AF-A0AA36IZ14-F1
#
_entry.id   AF-A0AA36IZ14-F1
#
_cell.length_a   1.000
_cell.length_b   1.000
_cell.length_c   1.000
_cell.angle_alpha   90.00
_cell.angle_beta   90.00
_cell.angle_gamma   90.00
#
_symmetry.space_group_name_H-M   'P 1'
#
loop_
_entity.id
_entity.type
_entity.pdbx_description
1 polymer ?
#
loop_
_entity_poly.entity_id
_entity_poly.type
_entity_poly.pdbx_seq_one_letter_code
_entity_poly.pdbx_strand_id
1 'polypeptide(L)'
;MVHGRPAYRKPGTRTVIRYWPVADRWLIDREGVQESDVCNAYAEQGGARHPAVEELVWRVWESQHRQHVRDPEFLVTAAPLCIQVLGRAAGKENWALNGEYRLIGLHQGKVAYQKAGKFKHLGRWLVDLEGLRDVDICNAYADAQGTSYPGEIRLSWHIWDSTRQRHTLDSSLCTLVTPSCIEVVGREAPKENMAMNGSYHLVGLHAGQPAYMKADGSGHAIRYWPREERWLIDLDGLRDTEICNAYAEAGGTGAHMHPGHLNLVWHVWETSRGRHLTDPAVRSFVAPHYVRISGRDPYKENSTINGDYELAKIVEGKPAYKKALRVGMRADSDHVIRFWPAEERWIIDLEAGFHGGDVANSFADAKGAENPGNSELLWYVWETSRGRHVPDEDVVADAVWLPQARRRARGCRFRQGLL
;
A
#
# COMPACT_ATOMS: atom_id res chain seq x y z
N MET A 1 4.87 13.18 -18.47
CA MET A 1 6.09 12.94 -19.27
C MET A 1 6.69 14.30 -19.63
N VAL A 2 8.00 14.47 -19.45
CA VAL A 2 8.75 15.70 -19.78
C VAL A 2 9.98 15.28 -20.58
N HIS A 3 10.13 15.80 -21.81
CA HIS A 3 11.21 15.43 -22.73
C HIS A 3 11.38 13.91 -22.96
N GLY A 4 10.27 13.18 -23.13
CA GLY A 4 10.28 11.74 -23.36
C GLY A 4 10.65 10.90 -22.12
N ARG A 5 10.78 11.52 -20.94
CA ARG A 5 11.04 10.84 -19.67
C ARG A 5 9.91 11.05 -18.67
N PRO A 6 9.72 10.12 -17.70
CA PRO A 6 8.78 10.33 -16.62
C PRO A 6 9.20 11.53 -15.76
N ALA A 7 8.19 12.24 -15.26
CA ALA A 7 8.35 13.21 -14.19
C ALA A 7 7.56 12.70 -12.99
N TYR A 8 8.13 12.83 -11.81
CA TYR A 8 7.58 12.33 -10.56
C TYR A 8 7.15 13.51 -9.72
N ARG A 9 5.99 13.47 -9.10
CA ARG A 9 5.51 14.53 -8.22
C ARG A 9 5.43 14.00 -6.80
N LYS A 10 6.03 14.71 -5.85
CA LYS A 10 5.87 14.40 -4.43
C LYS A 10 4.42 14.69 -4.03
N PRO A 11 3.66 13.70 -3.51
CA PRO A 11 2.28 13.91 -3.08
C PRO A 11 2.17 15.03 -2.05
N GLY A 12 0.98 15.64 -1.94
CA GLY A 12 0.79 16.82 -1.08
C GLY A 12 1.41 18.12 -1.59
N THR A 13 2.49 18.08 -2.37
CA THR A 13 3.29 19.27 -2.73
C THR A 13 3.25 19.63 -4.22
N ARG A 14 3.89 20.74 -4.58
CA ARG A 14 4.26 21.07 -5.96
C ARG A 14 5.62 20.51 -6.36
N THR A 15 6.36 19.90 -5.43
CA THR A 15 7.69 19.38 -5.69
C THR A 15 7.66 18.26 -6.73
N VAL A 16 8.53 18.35 -7.74
CA VAL A 16 8.70 17.33 -8.77
C VAL A 16 10.15 16.90 -8.93
N ILE A 17 10.34 15.69 -9.44
CA ILE A 17 11.58 15.19 -10.01
C ILE A 17 11.39 15.11 -11.53
N ARG A 18 12.24 15.79 -12.30
CA ARG A 18 12.13 15.82 -13.77
C ARG A 18 13.51 15.70 -14.42
N TYR A 19 13.51 15.21 -15.65
CA TYR A 19 14.72 15.23 -16.48
C TYR A 19 14.86 16.59 -17.18
N TRP A 20 16.06 17.14 -17.16
CA TRP A 20 16.42 18.38 -17.85
C TRP A 20 17.49 18.09 -18.91
N PRO A 21 17.12 18.10 -20.21
CA PRO A 21 17.97 17.61 -21.28
C PRO A 21 19.15 18.52 -21.58
N VAL A 22 19.05 19.84 -21.30
CA VAL A 22 20.07 20.82 -21.69
C VAL A 22 21.42 20.53 -21.02
N ALA A 23 21.40 20.09 -19.76
CA ALA A 23 22.60 19.72 -19.00
C ALA A 23 22.68 18.22 -18.69
N ASP A 24 21.79 17.42 -19.27
CA ASP A 24 21.68 15.98 -19.00
C ASP A 24 21.56 15.64 -17.50
N ARG A 25 20.56 16.22 -16.83
CA ARG A 25 20.38 16.12 -15.36
C ARG A 25 19.00 15.63 -14.95
N TRP A 26 18.93 14.97 -13.81
CA TRP A 26 17.71 14.87 -13.02
C TRP A 26 17.66 16.04 -12.04
N LEU A 27 16.53 16.75 -12.00
CA LEU A 27 16.31 17.91 -11.14
C LEU A 27 15.17 17.66 -10.16
N ILE A 28 15.29 18.21 -8.95
CA ILE A 28 14.20 18.33 -7.99
C ILE A 28 13.82 19.80 -7.85
N ASP A 29 12.57 20.11 -8.12
CA ASP A 29 12.04 21.46 -8.23
C ASP A 29 10.80 21.60 -7.35
N ARG A 30 10.80 22.54 -6.40
CA ARG A 30 9.67 22.78 -5.49
C ARG A 30 8.46 23.44 -6.17
N GLU A 31 8.67 24.11 -7.29
CA GLU A 31 7.65 24.91 -7.97
C GLU A 31 6.99 24.16 -9.14
N GLY A 32 7.26 22.86 -9.27
CA GLY A 32 6.64 22.01 -10.28
C GLY A 32 7.50 21.84 -11.54
N VAL A 33 6.85 21.48 -12.65
CA VAL A 33 7.56 21.27 -13.92
C VAL A 33 7.84 22.62 -14.54
N GLN A 34 9.11 23.01 -14.56
CA GLN A 34 9.59 24.24 -15.20
C GLN A 34 10.58 23.92 -16.32
N GLU A 35 10.78 24.87 -17.24
CA GLU A 35 11.84 24.81 -18.28
C GLU A 35 13.15 25.49 -17.81
N SER A 36 13.27 25.69 -16.50
CA SER A 36 14.39 26.36 -15.84
C SER A 36 15.41 25.36 -15.27
N ASP A 37 16.62 25.84 -15.03
CA ASP A 37 17.69 25.12 -14.31
C ASP A 37 17.71 25.43 -12.80
N VAL A 38 16.92 26.42 -12.37
CA VAL A 38 16.70 26.73 -10.95
C VAL A 38 16.04 25.53 -10.29
N CYS A 39 16.75 24.89 -9.38
CA CYS A 39 16.31 23.67 -8.73
C CYS A 39 16.83 23.56 -7.30
N ASN A 40 16.13 22.79 -6.48
CA ASN A 40 16.50 22.51 -5.10
C ASN A 40 17.56 21.42 -5.00
N ALA A 41 17.59 20.48 -5.94
CA ALA A 41 18.65 19.50 -6.05
C ALA A 41 18.82 19.03 -7.50
N TYR A 42 20.00 18.52 -7.84
CA TYR A 42 20.23 17.85 -9.11
C TYR A 42 21.16 16.65 -8.98
N ALA A 43 21.07 15.73 -9.93
CA ALA A 43 22.05 14.69 -10.18
C ALA A 43 22.37 14.64 -11.67
N GLU A 44 23.66 14.52 -12.02
CA GLU A 44 24.07 14.29 -13.41
C GLU A 44 23.51 12.93 -13.86
N GLN A 45 22.86 12.89 -15.03
CA GLN A 45 22.13 11.69 -15.46
C GLN A 45 23.06 10.51 -15.66
N GLY A 46 24.22 10.71 -16.29
CA GLY A 46 25.25 9.67 -16.44
C GLY A 46 24.73 8.37 -17.08
N GLY A 47 23.75 8.46 -17.98
CA GLY A 47 23.09 7.30 -18.57
C GLY A 47 21.95 6.67 -17.74
N ALA A 48 21.76 7.07 -16.48
CA ALA A 48 20.68 6.57 -15.62
C ALA A 48 19.28 6.91 -16.19
N ARG A 49 18.49 5.89 -16.50
CA ARG A 49 17.14 6.07 -17.07
C ARG A 49 16.09 6.49 -16.03
N HIS A 50 16.41 6.39 -14.75
CA HIS A 50 15.52 6.66 -13.63
C HIS A 50 16.26 7.52 -12.58
N PRO A 51 15.61 8.49 -11.92
CA PRO A 51 16.26 9.34 -10.92
C PRO A 51 16.62 8.61 -9.62
N ALA A 52 16.08 7.41 -9.41
CA ALA A 52 16.31 6.58 -8.23
C ALA A 52 17.42 5.52 -8.39
N VAL A 53 18.30 5.70 -9.38
CA VAL A 53 19.48 4.84 -9.55
C VAL A 53 20.47 5.17 -8.42
N GLU A 54 20.92 4.15 -7.68
CA GLU A 54 21.69 4.33 -6.45
C GLU A 54 23.05 5.02 -6.67
N GLU A 55 23.61 4.89 -7.87
CA GLU A 55 24.88 5.51 -8.27
C GLU A 55 24.76 7.01 -8.53
N LEU A 56 23.55 7.56 -8.63
CA LEU A 56 23.35 8.99 -8.83
C LEU A 56 23.73 9.79 -7.58
N VAL A 57 24.70 10.69 -7.75
CA VAL A 57 25.13 11.61 -6.70
C VAL A 57 24.28 12.87 -6.75
N TRP A 58 23.36 12.97 -5.80
CA TRP A 58 22.52 14.15 -5.64
C TRP A 58 23.28 15.30 -4.96
N ARG A 59 23.10 16.49 -5.52
CA ARG A 59 23.62 17.75 -4.99
C ARG A 59 22.46 18.65 -4.62
N VAL A 60 22.38 19.05 -3.37
CA VAL A 60 21.27 19.83 -2.80
C VAL A 60 21.71 21.28 -2.64
N TRP A 61 20.84 22.22 -3.00
CA TRP A 61 21.09 23.65 -2.84
C TRP A 61 21.19 24.02 -1.36
N GLU A 62 22.32 24.60 -0.96
CA GLU A 62 22.53 25.06 0.40
C GLU A 62 22.60 26.59 0.44
N SER A 63 21.58 27.22 1.01
CA SER A 63 21.45 28.68 1.01
C SER A 63 22.61 29.42 1.70
N GLN A 64 23.25 28.79 2.69
CA GLN A 64 24.39 29.37 3.40
C GLN A 64 25.62 29.49 2.46
N HIS A 65 25.89 28.45 1.68
CA HIS A 65 27.01 28.42 0.74
C HIS A 65 26.64 28.96 -0.65
N ARG A 66 25.35 29.19 -0.94
CA ARG A 66 24.81 29.63 -2.24
C ARG A 66 25.28 28.75 -3.40
N GLN A 67 25.35 27.45 -3.17
CA GLN A 67 25.74 26.46 -4.17
C GLN A 67 25.06 25.12 -3.89
N HIS A 68 25.03 24.24 -4.89
CA HIS A 68 24.64 22.85 -4.70
C HIS A 68 25.82 22.04 -4.16
N VAL A 69 25.67 21.50 -2.97
CA VAL A 69 26.67 20.65 -2.31
C VAL A 69 26.21 19.19 -2.35
N ARG A 70 27.16 18.25 -2.35
CA ARG A 70 26.83 16.83 -2.21
C ARG A 70 26.28 16.60 -0.81
N ASP A 71 25.09 16.04 -0.72
CA ASP A 71 24.49 15.63 0.54
C ASP A 71 24.43 14.08 0.58
N PRO A 72 25.28 13.42 1.40
CA PRO A 72 25.30 11.96 1.48
C PRO A 72 24.06 11.37 2.17
N GLU A 73 23.26 12.17 2.87
CA GLU A 73 22.02 11.73 3.51
C GLU A 73 20.80 11.91 2.61
N PHE A 74 20.97 12.56 1.45
CA PHE A 74 19.93 12.75 0.46
C PHE A 74 19.93 11.64 -0.60
N LEU A 75 18.81 10.94 -0.74
CA LEU A 75 18.62 9.91 -1.77
C LEU A 75 17.24 10.04 -2.42
N VAL A 76 17.18 9.74 -3.71
CA VAL A 76 15.94 9.40 -4.40
C VAL A 76 15.88 7.89 -4.55
N THR A 77 14.81 7.27 -4.04
CA THR A 77 14.65 5.80 -4.08
C THR A 77 13.35 5.41 -4.77
N ALA A 78 13.37 4.23 -5.41
CA ALA A 78 12.19 3.55 -5.95
C ALA A 78 11.74 2.39 -5.05
N ALA A 79 12.34 2.28 -3.86
CA ALA A 79 11.95 1.29 -2.88
C ALA A 79 10.48 1.48 -2.47
N PRO A 80 9.75 0.39 -2.19
CA PRO A 80 8.35 0.45 -1.82
C PRO A 80 8.14 1.20 -0.50
N LEU A 81 6.99 1.87 -0.37
CA LEU A 81 6.63 2.56 0.87
C LEU A 81 6.38 1.58 2.03
N CYS A 82 6.01 0.34 1.72
CA CYS A 82 5.61 -0.68 2.68
C CYS A 82 6.12 -2.06 2.26
N ILE A 83 6.54 -2.86 3.23
CA ILE A 83 6.84 -4.29 3.08
C ILE A 83 6.15 -5.08 4.18
N GLN A 84 5.86 -6.35 3.92
CA GLN A 84 5.33 -7.30 4.89
C GLN A 84 6.42 -8.29 5.27
N VAL A 85 6.66 -8.48 6.57
CA VAL A 85 7.45 -9.60 7.10
C VAL A 85 6.48 -10.67 7.58
N LEU A 86 6.63 -11.91 7.12
CA LEU A 86 5.74 -13.03 7.47
C LEU A 86 6.54 -14.28 7.79
N GLY A 87 5.88 -15.29 8.36
CA GLY A 87 6.44 -16.65 8.49
C GLY A 87 6.51 -17.19 9.91
N ARG A 88 6.59 -16.31 10.92
CA ARG A 88 6.73 -16.75 12.31
C ARG A 88 5.40 -17.09 12.94
N ALA A 89 5.23 -18.35 13.34
CA ALA A 89 4.04 -18.75 14.08
C ALA A 89 3.94 -18.00 15.42
N ALA A 90 2.72 -17.63 15.81
CA ALA A 90 2.46 -17.00 17.11
C ALA A 90 3.00 -17.88 18.24
N GLY A 91 3.72 -17.26 19.19
CA GLY A 91 4.33 -17.95 20.33
C GLY A 91 5.72 -18.54 20.08
N LYS A 92 6.24 -18.56 18.84
CA LYS A 92 7.66 -18.84 18.60
C LYS A 92 8.54 -17.66 18.99
N GLU A 93 9.82 -17.90 19.31
CA GLU A 93 10.80 -16.81 19.48
C GLU A 93 10.75 -15.85 18.29
N ASN A 94 10.91 -14.55 18.51
CA ASN A 94 10.90 -13.55 17.43
C ASN A 94 9.59 -13.54 16.59
N TRP A 95 8.45 -14.05 17.09
CA TRP A 95 7.16 -13.96 16.37
C TRP A 95 6.73 -12.50 16.08
N ALA A 96 7.19 -11.56 16.92
CA ALA A 96 6.96 -10.14 16.79
C ALA A 96 7.60 -9.53 15.52
N LEU A 97 8.46 -10.27 14.81
CA LEU A 97 8.97 -9.86 13.50
C LEU A 97 7.87 -9.75 12.45
N ASN A 98 6.79 -10.54 12.54
CA ASN A 98 5.75 -10.52 11.52
C ASN A 98 4.97 -9.20 11.53
N GLY A 99 4.69 -8.64 10.36
CA GLY A 99 3.77 -7.50 10.20
C GLY A 99 4.22 -6.53 9.11
N GLU A 100 3.53 -5.40 9.06
CA GLU A 100 3.79 -4.31 8.12
C GLU A 100 4.94 -3.41 8.61
N TYR A 101 5.87 -3.10 7.71
CA TYR A 101 6.98 -2.19 7.92
C TYR A 101 6.92 -1.06 6.88
N ARG A 102 7.00 0.19 7.33
CA ARG A 102 6.92 1.38 6.47
C ARG A 102 8.27 2.03 6.26
N LEU A 103 8.54 2.52 5.06
CA LEU A 103 9.75 3.28 4.73
C LEU A 103 9.75 4.56 5.58
N ILE A 104 10.83 4.79 6.33
CA ILE A 104 10.99 5.98 7.20
C ILE A 104 12.13 6.89 6.76
N GLY A 105 12.93 6.47 5.79
CA GLY A 105 14.04 7.26 5.27
C GLY A 105 15.24 6.37 4.99
N LEU A 106 16.43 6.89 5.29
CA LEU A 106 17.69 6.21 5.10
C LEU A 106 18.36 5.88 6.43
N HIS A 107 19.13 4.80 6.41
CA HIS A 107 20.10 4.49 7.43
C HIS A 107 21.36 3.97 6.74
N GLN A 108 22.48 4.66 6.95
CA GLN A 108 23.77 4.32 6.33
C GLN A 108 23.71 4.22 4.80
N GLY A 109 23.04 5.19 4.16
CA GLY A 109 22.93 5.30 2.71
C GLY A 109 21.98 4.29 2.04
N LYS A 110 21.26 3.48 2.81
CA LYS A 110 20.25 2.54 2.31
C LYS A 110 18.89 2.80 2.93
N VAL A 111 17.84 2.34 2.25
CA VAL A 111 16.47 2.50 2.74
C VAL A 111 16.27 1.80 4.08
N ALA A 112 15.57 2.48 4.99
CA ALA A 112 15.23 1.98 6.32
C ALA A 112 13.72 1.91 6.46
N TYR A 113 13.24 0.77 6.94
CA TYR A 113 11.83 0.56 7.22
C TYR A 113 11.57 0.62 8.72
N GLN A 114 10.31 0.62 9.10
CA GLN A 114 9.87 0.62 10.49
C GLN A 114 8.41 0.16 10.54
N LYS A 115 8.18 -1.03 11.08
CA LYS A 115 6.93 -1.35 11.79
C LYS A 115 6.98 -0.52 13.04
N ALA A 116 5.88 0.09 13.47
CA ALA A 116 5.81 0.89 14.70
C ALA A 116 6.79 0.36 15.77
N GLY A 117 8.04 0.87 15.82
CA GLY A 117 9.15 0.11 16.46
C GLY A 117 10.53 -0.12 15.77
N LYS A 118 10.79 0.21 14.48
CA LYS A 118 12.13 0.44 13.80
C LYS A 118 12.78 -0.78 13.05
N PHE A 119 13.73 -0.56 12.11
CA PHE A 119 14.45 -1.56 11.25
C PHE A 119 15.81 -1.00 10.72
N LYS A 120 16.84 -1.81 10.40
CA LYS A 120 18.23 -1.37 10.05
C LYS A 120 18.86 -2.09 8.82
N HIS A 121 19.93 -1.53 8.23
CA HIS A 121 20.81 -2.18 7.24
C HIS A 121 22.31 -2.02 7.59
N LEU A 122 23.15 -3.03 7.27
CA LEU A 122 24.64 -3.06 7.37
C LEU A 122 25.27 -4.06 6.36
N GLY A 123 25.10 -3.86 5.05
CA GLY A 123 25.54 -4.80 3.99
C GLY A 123 24.71 -6.10 3.91
N ARG A 124 23.88 -6.30 4.92
CA ARG A 124 22.77 -7.24 5.04
C ARG A 124 21.53 -6.44 5.41
N TRP A 125 20.36 -6.95 5.03
CA TRP A 125 19.11 -6.48 5.58
C TRP A 125 18.95 -7.02 7.00
N LEU A 126 18.71 -6.15 7.97
CA LEU A 126 18.59 -6.53 9.37
C LEU A 126 17.18 -6.20 9.89
N VAL A 127 16.63 -7.10 10.69
CA VAL A 127 15.46 -6.83 11.53
C VAL A 127 15.85 -6.88 12.99
N ASP A 128 15.59 -5.79 13.69
CA ASP A 128 15.84 -5.65 15.11
C ASP A 128 14.56 -5.18 15.79
N LEU A 129 14.13 -5.92 16.83
CA LEU A 129 12.94 -5.61 17.62
C LEU A 129 13.16 -4.44 18.59
N GLU A 130 14.41 -4.12 18.94
CA GLU A 130 14.78 -2.93 19.71
C GLU A 130 15.05 -1.71 18.82
N GLY A 131 15.31 -2.01 17.54
CA GLY A 131 15.21 -1.08 16.44
C GLY A 131 16.50 -0.57 15.84
N LEU A 132 16.51 0.68 15.36
CA LEU A 132 17.69 1.29 14.74
C LEU A 132 18.78 1.54 15.80
N ARG A 133 19.73 0.60 15.94
CA ARG A 133 20.89 0.71 16.84
C ARG A 133 22.19 0.55 16.05
N ASP A 134 23.27 1.21 16.45
CA ASP A 134 24.60 1.06 15.85
C ASP A 134 25.38 -0.15 16.36
N VAL A 135 24.72 -1.31 16.39
CA VAL A 135 25.30 -2.59 16.80
C VAL A 135 24.98 -3.69 15.77
N ASP A 136 25.85 -4.68 15.65
CA ASP A 136 25.68 -5.85 14.77
C ASP A 136 24.84 -6.97 15.42
N ILE A 137 23.94 -6.59 16.34
CA ILE A 137 23.05 -7.50 17.05
C ILE A 137 21.65 -7.30 16.48
N CYS A 138 21.08 -8.36 15.90
CA CYS A 138 19.75 -8.33 15.29
C CYS A 138 18.99 -9.63 15.53
N ASN A 139 17.66 -9.56 15.46
CA ASN A 139 16.78 -10.72 15.59
C ASN A 139 16.74 -11.54 14.30
N ALA A 140 16.88 -10.90 13.13
CA ALA A 140 16.98 -11.58 11.85
C ALA A 140 17.85 -10.82 10.85
N TYR A 141 18.46 -11.52 9.90
CA TYR A 141 19.14 -10.91 8.77
C TYR A 141 18.93 -11.67 7.47
N ALA A 142 19.10 -10.99 6.34
CA ALA A 142 19.25 -11.59 5.02
C ALA A 142 20.41 -10.92 4.28
N ASP A 143 21.23 -11.70 3.58
CA ASP A 143 22.25 -11.13 2.70
C ASP A 143 21.57 -10.33 1.60
N ALA A 144 22.01 -9.09 1.36
CA ALA A 144 21.29 -8.18 0.47
C ALA A 144 21.26 -8.66 -0.99
N GLN A 145 22.24 -9.45 -1.43
CA GLN A 145 22.32 -9.99 -2.81
C GLN A 145 22.10 -8.93 -3.90
N GLY A 146 22.58 -7.70 -3.68
CA GLY A 146 22.41 -6.56 -4.59
C GLY A 146 20.98 -6.03 -4.71
N THR A 147 20.06 -6.46 -3.85
CA THR A 147 18.70 -5.90 -3.79
C THR A 147 18.74 -4.49 -3.20
N SER A 148 17.87 -3.59 -3.69
CA SER A 148 17.76 -2.21 -3.21
C SER A 148 16.81 -2.06 -2.02
N TYR A 149 16.01 -3.09 -1.72
CA TYR A 149 15.10 -3.14 -0.57
C TYR A 149 14.91 -4.59 -0.06
N PRO A 150 14.48 -4.77 1.21
CA PRO A 150 14.35 -6.11 1.80
C PRO A 150 13.10 -6.87 1.40
N GLY A 151 12.13 -6.27 0.71
CA GLY A 151 10.87 -6.90 0.26
C GLY A 151 10.98 -7.91 -0.90
N GLU A 152 12.18 -8.28 -1.33
CA GLU A 152 12.42 -9.24 -2.41
C GLU A 152 12.24 -10.68 -1.92
N ILE A 153 11.31 -11.42 -2.53
CA ILE A 153 10.90 -12.77 -2.08
C ILE A 153 12.03 -13.82 -2.11
N ARG A 154 13.08 -13.58 -2.90
CA ARG A 154 14.25 -14.47 -3.03
C ARG A 154 15.22 -14.39 -1.83
N LEU A 155 15.06 -13.41 -0.95
CA LEU A 155 15.95 -13.23 0.19
C LEU A 155 15.77 -14.37 1.20
N SER A 156 16.89 -14.94 1.62
CA SER A 156 16.93 -16.04 2.60
C SER A 156 17.22 -15.48 3.99
N TRP A 157 16.24 -15.58 4.88
CA TRP A 157 16.33 -15.00 6.21
C TRP A 157 16.91 -15.96 7.24
N HIS A 158 17.85 -15.46 8.03
CA HIS A 158 18.41 -16.13 9.18
C HIS A 158 17.90 -15.47 10.46
N ILE A 159 17.42 -16.25 11.41
CA ILE A 159 16.84 -15.75 12.67
C ILE A 159 17.69 -16.19 13.85
N TRP A 160 17.89 -15.29 14.80
CA TRP A 160 18.54 -15.59 16.06
C TRP A 160 17.77 -16.69 16.80
N ASP A 161 18.47 -17.78 17.12
CA ASP A 161 17.97 -18.87 17.93
C ASP A 161 18.69 -18.81 19.28
N SER A 162 17.98 -18.39 20.32
CA SER A 162 18.51 -18.26 21.68
C SER A 162 18.97 -19.60 22.27
N THR A 163 18.43 -20.73 21.83
CA THR A 163 18.87 -22.06 22.30
C THR A 163 20.21 -22.43 21.68
N ARG A 164 20.43 -22.06 20.42
CA ARG A 164 21.67 -22.36 19.69
C ARG A 164 22.71 -21.23 19.76
N GLN A 165 22.35 -20.08 20.30
CA GLN A 165 23.19 -18.87 20.39
C GLN A 165 23.79 -18.48 19.03
N ARG A 166 23.01 -18.62 17.96
CA ARG A 166 23.40 -18.26 16.59
C ARG A 166 22.19 -18.00 15.72
N HIS A 167 22.38 -17.27 14.62
CA HIS A 167 21.36 -17.19 13.58
C HIS A 167 21.29 -18.50 12.78
N THR A 168 20.07 -18.94 12.48
CA THR A 168 19.80 -20.13 11.69
C THR A 168 18.84 -19.79 10.56
N LEU A 169 19.04 -20.42 9.39
CA LEU A 169 18.16 -20.23 8.24
C LEU A 169 16.72 -20.61 8.62
N ASP A 170 15.79 -19.69 8.41
CA ASP A 170 14.36 -19.92 8.59
C ASP A 170 13.66 -19.82 7.23
N SER A 171 13.36 -20.98 6.63
CA SER A 171 12.66 -21.06 5.35
C SER A 171 11.21 -20.58 5.41
N SER A 172 10.64 -20.37 6.60
CA SER A 172 9.30 -19.82 6.75
C SER A 172 9.29 -18.30 6.75
N LEU A 173 10.37 -17.65 7.19
CA LEU A 173 10.45 -16.18 7.24
C LEU A 173 10.70 -15.62 5.85
N CYS A 174 9.82 -14.72 5.43
CA CYS A 174 9.93 -14.03 4.16
C CYS A 174 9.54 -12.56 4.29
N THR A 175 9.95 -11.79 3.31
CA THR A 175 9.63 -10.37 3.16
C THR A 175 9.08 -10.11 1.78
N LEU A 176 8.00 -9.34 1.71
CA LEU A 176 7.19 -9.21 0.50
C LEU A 176 6.78 -7.75 0.28
N VAL A 177 6.79 -7.31 -0.97
CA VAL A 177 6.13 -6.05 -1.39
C VAL A 177 4.70 -6.37 -1.79
N THR A 178 3.80 -6.36 -0.82
CA THR A 178 2.41 -6.76 -1.06
C THR A 178 1.46 -6.15 -0.03
N PRO A 179 0.21 -5.81 -0.38
CA PRO A 179 -0.77 -5.34 0.59
C PRO A 179 -1.07 -6.41 1.63
N SER A 180 -1.31 -5.98 2.87
CA SER A 180 -1.72 -6.86 3.97
C SER A 180 -3.18 -7.34 3.87
N CYS A 181 -4.00 -6.62 3.10
CA CYS A 181 -5.42 -6.92 2.89
C CYS A 181 -5.85 -6.53 1.48
N ILE A 182 -6.75 -7.32 0.92
CA ILE A 182 -7.39 -7.13 -0.38
C ILE A 182 -8.89 -7.26 -0.19
N GLU A 183 -9.64 -6.37 -0.80
CA GLU A 183 -11.10 -6.42 -0.84
C GLU A 183 -11.55 -6.99 -2.18
N VAL A 184 -12.48 -7.94 -2.15
CA VAL A 184 -13.16 -8.45 -3.35
C VAL A 184 -14.62 -8.04 -3.26
N VAL A 185 -15.14 -7.36 -4.27
CA VAL A 185 -16.54 -6.89 -4.30
C VAL A 185 -17.16 -7.02 -5.68
N GLY A 186 -18.47 -6.74 -5.75
CA GLY A 186 -19.19 -6.56 -7.01
C GLY A 186 -19.98 -7.77 -7.51
N ARG A 187 -19.83 -8.93 -6.84
CA ARG A 187 -20.70 -10.08 -7.09
C ARG A 187 -22.01 -9.94 -6.30
N GLU A 188 -23.08 -9.47 -6.94
CA GLU A 188 -24.36 -9.20 -6.27
C GLU A 188 -25.29 -10.43 -6.18
N ALA A 189 -26.18 -10.42 -5.20
CA ALA A 189 -27.28 -11.38 -5.12
C ALA A 189 -28.25 -11.21 -6.30
N PRO A 190 -28.81 -12.30 -6.87
CA PRO A 190 -28.71 -13.69 -6.43
C PRO A 190 -27.65 -14.51 -7.19
N LYS A 191 -26.61 -13.89 -7.77
CA LYS A 191 -25.63 -14.60 -8.62
C LYS A 191 -24.87 -15.67 -7.83
N GLU A 192 -24.48 -16.74 -8.52
CA GLU A 192 -23.60 -17.79 -7.96
C GLU A 192 -22.27 -17.18 -7.47
N ASN A 193 -21.60 -17.84 -6.52
CA ASN A 193 -20.30 -17.41 -5.98
C ASN A 193 -20.30 -16.02 -5.30
N MET A 194 -21.45 -15.42 -4.96
CA MET A 194 -21.52 -14.14 -4.21
C MET A 194 -20.69 -14.16 -2.91
N ALA A 195 -20.56 -15.34 -2.28
CA ALA A 195 -19.76 -15.53 -1.08
C ALA A 195 -18.26 -15.29 -1.26
N MET A 196 -17.77 -15.13 -2.50
CA MET A 196 -16.39 -14.69 -2.77
C MET A 196 -16.14 -13.23 -2.39
N ASN A 197 -17.18 -12.39 -2.26
CA ASN A 197 -16.99 -11.01 -1.83
C ASN A 197 -16.55 -10.93 -0.36
N GLY A 198 -15.69 -9.97 -0.06
CA GLY A 198 -15.26 -9.59 1.29
C GLY A 198 -13.76 -9.35 1.40
N SER A 199 -13.30 -9.18 2.64
CA SER A 199 -11.91 -8.91 2.98
C SER A 199 -11.06 -10.18 3.00
N TYR A 200 -9.92 -10.15 2.32
CA TYR A 200 -8.93 -11.21 2.27
C TYR A 200 -7.61 -10.69 2.85
N HIS A 201 -7.14 -11.32 3.92
CA HIS A 201 -5.90 -10.93 4.57
C HIS A 201 -4.74 -11.82 4.16
N LEU A 202 -3.58 -11.22 4.02
CA LEU A 202 -2.33 -11.90 3.76
C LEU A 202 -2.03 -12.91 4.88
N VAL A 203 -1.77 -14.16 4.51
CA VAL A 203 -1.47 -15.25 5.46
C VAL A 203 -0.07 -15.85 5.28
N GLY A 204 0.59 -15.58 4.16
CA GLY A 204 1.90 -16.13 3.85
C GLY A 204 2.12 -16.25 2.36
N LEU A 205 2.85 -17.30 1.98
CA LEU A 205 3.15 -17.64 0.60
C LEU A 205 2.44 -18.94 0.19
N HIS A 206 2.00 -19.00 -1.06
CA HIS A 206 1.51 -20.19 -1.74
C HIS A 206 2.13 -20.23 -3.13
N ALA A 207 2.75 -21.34 -3.50
CA ALA A 207 3.49 -21.48 -4.76
C ALA A 207 4.48 -20.32 -5.02
N GLY A 208 5.16 -19.87 -3.96
CA GLY A 208 6.14 -18.78 -4.04
C GLY A 208 5.55 -17.40 -4.29
N GLN A 209 4.25 -17.18 -4.08
CA GLN A 209 3.60 -15.87 -4.23
C GLN A 209 2.69 -15.55 -3.03
N PRO A 210 2.38 -14.26 -2.77
CA PRO A 210 1.47 -13.85 -1.70
C PRO A 210 0.14 -14.61 -1.72
N ALA A 211 -0.25 -15.13 -0.56
CA ALA A 211 -1.50 -15.87 -0.38
C ALA A 211 -2.39 -15.19 0.64
N TYR A 212 -3.69 -15.12 0.35
CA TYR A 212 -4.66 -14.43 1.17
C TYR A 212 -5.79 -15.36 1.59
N MET A 213 -6.30 -15.18 2.81
CA MET A 213 -7.46 -15.90 3.33
C MET A 213 -8.55 -14.93 3.71
N LYS A 214 -9.79 -15.32 3.44
CA LYS A 214 -10.96 -14.50 3.78
C LYS A 214 -11.11 -14.34 5.29
N ALA A 215 -11.40 -13.11 5.71
CA ALA A 215 -11.46 -12.69 7.11
C ALA A 215 -12.58 -13.38 7.90
N ASP A 216 -13.68 -13.71 7.23
CA ASP A 216 -14.91 -14.26 7.81
C ASP A 216 -14.79 -15.70 8.32
N GLY A 217 -13.66 -16.37 8.06
CA GLY A 217 -13.44 -17.74 8.51
C GLY A 217 -14.00 -18.82 7.59
N SER A 218 -14.62 -18.45 6.47
CA SER A 218 -15.18 -19.38 5.47
C SER A 218 -14.17 -20.37 4.89
N GLY A 219 -12.88 -20.03 4.95
CA GLY A 219 -11.82 -20.83 4.35
C GLY A 219 -11.51 -20.42 2.91
N HIS A 220 -12.23 -19.46 2.32
CA HIS A 220 -11.92 -18.99 0.99
C HIS A 220 -10.52 -18.36 0.94
N ALA A 221 -9.82 -18.51 -0.18
CA ALA A 221 -8.49 -17.98 -0.38
C ALA A 221 -8.33 -17.28 -1.73
N ILE A 222 -7.34 -16.38 -1.80
CA ILE A 222 -6.74 -15.91 -3.05
C ILE A 222 -5.32 -16.46 -3.12
N ARG A 223 -4.99 -17.18 -4.20
CA ARG A 223 -3.68 -17.83 -4.38
C ARG A 223 -3.20 -17.70 -5.82
N TYR A 224 -1.89 -17.79 -6.01
CA TYR A 224 -1.29 -17.82 -7.34
C TYR A 224 -1.25 -19.24 -7.90
N TRP A 225 -1.47 -19.37 -9.20
CA TRP A 225 -1.34 -20.60 -9.97
C TRP A 225 -0.25 -20.45 -11.04
N PRO A 226 0.97 -20.98 -10.77
CA PRO A 226 2.12 -20.75 -11.64
C PRO A 226 1.97 -21.27 -13.07
N ARG A 227 1.25 -22.37 -13.27
CA ARG A 227 1.16 -23.04 -14.58
C ARG A 227 0.53 -22.16 -15.67
N GLU A 228 -0.42 -21.32 -15.28
CA GLU A 228 -1.13 -20.42 -16.20
C GLU A 228 -0.92 -18.94 -15.82
N GLU A 229 -0.07 -18.66 -14.84
CA GLU A 229 0.20 -17.31 -14.36
C GLU A 229 -1.08 -16.54 -13.94
N ARG A 230 -1.91 -17.21 -13.12
CA ARG A 230 -3.22 -16.68 -12.69
C ARG A 230 -3.30 -16.45 -11.20
N TRP A 231 -4.04 -15.43 -10.81
CA TRP A 231 -4.62 -15.30 -9.48
C TRP A 231 -5.94 -16.05 -9.43
N LEU A 232 -6.11 -16.94 -8.46
CA LEU A 232 -7.32 -17.76 -8.28
C LEU A 232 -8.01 -17.37 -6.97
N ILE A 233 -9.35 -17.30 -7.00
CA ILE A 233 -10.20 -17.31 -5.81
C ILE A 233 -10.79 -18.71 -5.65
N ASP A 234 -10.42 -19.36 -4.55
CA ASP A 234 -10.77 -20.75 -4.24
C ASP A 234 -11.59 -20.80 -2.94
N LEU A 235 -12.81 -21.35 -3.00
CA LEU A 235 -13.65 -21.45 -1.80
C LEU A 235 -13.21 -22.57 -0.84
N ASP A 236 -12.33 -23.47 -1.28
CA ASP A 236 -11.79 -24.55 -0.44
C ASP A 236 -10.36 -24.24 0.08
N GLY A 237 -9.93 -22.98 -0.04
CA GLY A 237 -8.70 -22.48 0.56
C GLY A 237 -7.44 -22.64 -0.28
N LEU A 238 -6.30 -22.87 0.38
CA LEU A 238 -4.98 -22.96 -0.23
C LEU A 238 -4.70 -24.37 -0.75
N ARG A 239 -5.19 -24.68 -1.95
CA ARG A 239 -4.99 -25.97 -2.62
C ARG A 239 -4.02 -25.87 -3.78
N ASP A 240 -3.33 -26.97 -4.08
CA ASP A 240 -2.47 -27.12 -5.25
C ASP A 240 -3.23 -27.70 -6.46
N THR A 241 -4.38 -27.12 -6.80
CA THR A 241 -5.20 -27.54 -7.94
C THR A 241 -5.59 -26.34 -8.82
N GLU A 242 -6.00 -26.60 -10.06
CA GLU A 242 -6.51 -25.57 -10.97
C GLU A 242 -8.00 -25.23 -10.74
N ILE A 243 -8.69 -26.02 -9.92
CA ILE A 243 -10.12 -25.83 -9.62
C ILE A 243 -10.28 -24.56 -8.78
N CYS A 244 -11.10 -23.63 -9.27
CA CYS A 244 -11.33 -22.35 -8.63
C CYS A 244 -12.70 -21.77 -9.01
N ASN A 245 -13.18 -20.85 -8.18
CA ASN A 245 -14.47 -20.17 -8.36
C ASN A 245 -14.32 -18.89 -9.18
N ALA A 246 -13.14 -18.27 -9.17
CA ALA A 246 -12.78 -17.22 -10.10
C ALA A 246 -11.28 -17.20 -10.38
N TYR A 247 -10.89 -16.62 -11.51
CA TYR A 247 -9.50 -16.32 -11.82
C TYR A 247 -9.33 -14.94 -12.44
N ALA A 248 -8.11 -14.40 -12.36
CA ALA A 248 -7.66 -13.25 -13.11
C ALA A 248 -6.24 -13.50 -13.62
N GLU A 249 -5.95 -13.09 -14.85
CA GLU A 249 -4.61 -13.21 -15.43
C GLU A 249 -3.64 -12.28 -14.69
N ALA A 250 -2.49 -12.80 -14.22
CA ALA A 250 -1.50 -12.00 -13.49
C ALA A 250 -0.61 -11.15 -14.41
N GLY A 251 -0.65 -11.38 -15.72
CA GLY A 251 0.07 -10.59 -16.73
C GLY A 251 1.58 -10.88 -16.80
N GLY A 252 2.02 -12.07 -16.38
CA GLY A 252 3.42 -12.48 -16.38
C GLY A 252 4.25 -11.94 -15.22
N THR A 253 5.57 -12.23 -15.25
CA THR A 253 6.51 -11.88 -14.19
C THR A 253 6.65 -10.36 -14.01
N GLY A 254 5.84 -9.78 -13.14
CA GLY A 254 6.02 -8.42 -12.62
C GLY A 254 4.91 -7.41 -12.96
N ALA A 255 3.95 -7.74 -13.83
CA ALA A 255 2.86 -6.80 -14.16
C ALA A 255 1.90 -6.59 -12.98
N HIS A 256 1.51 -7.67 -12.30
CA HIS A 256 0.60 -7.63 -11.15
C HIS A 256 1.12 -8.49 -9.99
N MET A 257 1.97 -7.89 -9.14
CA MET A 257 2.61 -8.57 -8.01
C MET A 257 1.62 -9.05 -6.92
N HIS A 258 0.38 -8.56 -6.93
CA HIS A 258 -0.66 -8.97 -5.98
C HIS A 258 -2.05 -8.98 -6.64
N PRO A 259 -3.01 -9.75 -6.11
CA PRO A 259 -4.34 -9.87 -6.69
C PRO A 259 -5.24 -8.66 -6.42
N GLY A 260 -4.72 -7.58 -5.83
CA GLY A 260 -5.47 -6.35 -5.50
C GLY A 260 -5.26 -5.24 -6.53
N HIS A 261 -4.71 -5.54 -7.70
CA HIS A 261 -4.47 -4.55 -8.74
C HIS A 261 -5.77 -4.25 -9.50
N LEU A 262 -6.13 -2.96 -9.62
CA LEU A 262 -7.41 -2.50 -10.19
C LEU A 262 -7.65 -2.89 -11.67
N ASN A 263 -6.60 -3.31 -12.38
CA ASN A 263 -6.66 -3.68 -13.80
C ASN A 263 -6.94 -5.16 -13.99
N LEU A 264 -6.99 -5.95 -12.91
CA LEU A 264 -7.34 -7.35 -12.99
C LEU A 264 -8.80 -7.48 -13.43
N VAL A 265 -9.00 -8.37 -14.40
CA VAL A 265 -10.31 -8.74 -14.91
C VAL A 265 -10.63 -10.12 -14.38
N TRP A 266 -11.66 -10.20 -13.54
CA TRP A 266 -12.08 -11.46 -12.94
C TRP A 266 -13.01 -12.24 -13.86
N HIS A 267 -12.71 -13.52 -14.01
CA HIS A 267 -13.53 -14.52 -14.68
C HIS A 267 -14.12 -15.45 -13.63
N VAL A 268 -15.44 -15.40 -13.42
CA VAL A 268 -16.14 -16.15 -12.38
C VAL A 268 -16.82 -17.38 -12.98
N TRP A 269 -16.70 -18.53 -12.31
CA TRP A 269 -17.38 -19.76 -12.71
C TRP A 269 -18.89 -19.60 -12.60
N GLU A 270 -19.62 -19.95 -13.66
CA GLU A 270 -21.09 -19.99 -13.68
C GLU A 270 -21.52 -21.44 -13.93
N THR A 271 -22.03 -22.13 -12.90
CA THR A 271 -22.41 -23.55 -12.95
C THR A 271 -23.47 -23.79 -14.01
N SER A 272 -24.47 -22.91 -14.09
CA SER A 272 -25.50 -22.95 -15.13
C SER A 272 -24.97 -22.94 -16.57
N ARG A 273 -23.74 -22.46 -16.78
CA ARG A 273 -23.08 -22.38 -18.10
C ARG A 273 -21.86 -23.29 -18.23
N GLY A 274 -21.42 -23.94 -17.15
CA GLY A 274 -20.28 -24.85 -17.12
C GLY A 274 -18.95 -24.21 -17.56
N ARG A 275 -18.76 -22.90 -17.33
CA ARG A 275 -17.52 -22.18 -17.69
C ARG A 275 -17.32 -20.92 -16.86
N HIS A 276 -16.06 -20.44 -16.81
CA HIS A 276 -15.75 -19.11 -16.30
C HIS A 276 -16.16 -18.03 -17.31
N LEU A 277 -16.80 -16.97 -16.82
CA LEU A 277 -17.18 -15.80 -17.60
C LEU A 277 -16.61 -14.53 -16.97
N THR A 278 -16.18 -13.61 -17.82
CA THR A 278 -15.78 -12.28 -17.37
C THR A 278 -16.95 -11.60 -16.64
N ASP A 279 -16.72 -11.21 -15.38
CA ASP A 279 -17.66 -10.40 -14.61
C ASP A 279 -17.03 -9.03 -14.33
N PRO A 280 -17.35 -8.00 -15.13
CA PRO A 280 -16.76 -6.67 -15.00
C PRO A 280 -17.16 -5.94 -13.71
N ALA A 281 -18.20 -6.41 -13.02
CA ALA A 281 -18.56 -5.88 -11.71
C ALA A 281 -17.61 -6.39 -10.62
N VAL A 282 -17.07 -7.61 -10.78
CA VAL A 282 -16.16 -8.20 -9.80
C VAL A 282 -14.80 -7.52 -9.88
N ARG A 283 -14.40 -6.91 -8.77
CA ARG A 283 -13.14 -6.19 -8.63
C ARG A 283 -12.43 -6.63 -7.38
N SER A 284 -11.11 -6.58 -7.43
CA SER A 284 -10.24 -6.69 -6.28
C SER A 284 -9.38 -5.44 -6.16
N PHE A 285 -9.18 -4.94 -4.95
CA PHE A 285 -8.45 -3.71 -4.72
C PHE A 285 -7.84 -3.64 -3.32
N VAL A 286 -6.86 -2.75 -3.16
CA VAL A 286 -6.23 -2.46 -1.88
C VAL A 286 -6.96 -1.28 -1.25
N ALA A 287 -7.74 -1.53 -0.20
CA ALA A 287 -8.45 -0.49 0.53
C ALA A 287 -8.42 -0.77 2.04
N PRO A 288 -8.14 0.25 2.88
CA PRO A 288 -8.32 0.12 4.31
C PRO A 288 -9.78 -0.14 4.64
N HIS A 289 -10.02 -0.76 5.81
CA HIS A 289 -11.36 -1.06 6.29
C HIS A 289 -12.07 0.23 6.71
N TYR A 290 -11.32 1.13 7.34
CA TYR A 290 -11.79 2.47 7.67
C TYR A 290 -10.81 3.53 7.20
N VAL A 291 -11.35 4.71 6.90
CA VAL A 291 -10.59 5.95 6.81
C VAL A 291 -11.01 6.83 7.97
N ARG A 292 -10.05 7.18 8.83
CA ARG A 292 -10.29 8.10 9.94
C ARG A 292 -9.93 9.51 9.48
N ILE A 293 -10.92 10.39 9.43
CA ILE A 293 -10.72 11.83 9.25
C ILE A 293 -10.62 12.46 10.63
N SER A 294 -9.56 13.22 10.89
CA SER A 294 -9.34 13.88 12.18
C SER A 294 -8.67 15.24 12.03
N GLY A 295 -8.65 16.02 13.11
CA GLY A 295 -7.89 17.26 13.24
C GLY A 295 -8.66 18.56 12.96
N ARG A 296 -9.83 18.51 12.30
CA ARG A 296 -10.66 19.72 12.19
C ARG A 296 -11.18 20.17 13.57
N ASP A 297 -10.99 21.43 13.92
CA ASP A 297 -11.48 22.00 15.18
C ASP A 297 -13.02 21.86 15.29
N PRO A 298 -13.57 21.41 16.43
CA PRO A 298 -15.02 21.24 16.62
C PRO A 298 -15.87 22.48 16.37
N TYR A 299 -15.31 23.68 16.55
CA TYR A 299 -16.00 24.97 16.40
C TYR A 299 -15.88 25.56 14.98
N LYS A 300 -15.07 24.97 14.09
CA LYS A 300 -15.00 25.35 12.67
C LYS A 300 -16.20 24.79 11.89
N GLU A 301 -16.60 25.48 10.82
CA GLU A 301 -17.62 24.98 9.88
C GLU A 301 -17.24 23.58 9.36
N ASN A 302 -18.19 22.70 9.03
CA ASN A 302 -17.90 21.35 8.56
C ASN A 302 -17.02 20.49 9.50
N SER A 303 -16.91 20.79 10.80
CA SER A 303 -16.17 19.96 11.77
C SER A 303 -16.72 18.53 11.89
N THR A 304 -17.97 18.34 11.46
CA THR A 304 -18.65 17.03 11.38
C THR A 304 -18.04 16.10 10.32
N ILE A 305 -17.10 16.54 9.49
CA ILE A 305 -16.34 15.63 8.62
C ILE A 305 -15.43 14.69 9.43
N ASN A 306 -15.03 15.06 10.65
CA ASN A 306 -14.23 14.19 11.52
C ASN A 306 -14.99 12.92 11.88
N GLY A 307 -14.28 11.80 11.92
CA GLY A 307 -14.82 10.49 12.31
C GLY A 307 -14.23 9.33 11.51
N ASP A 308 -14.76 8.15 11.78
CA ASP A 308 -14.39 6.92 11.07
C ASP A 308 -15.37 6.69 9.92
N TYR A 309 -14.84 6.40 8.74
CA TYR A 309 -15.61 6.06 7.56
C TYR A 309 -15.31 4.62 7.17
N GLU A 310 -16.31 3.76 7.17
CA GLU A 310 -16.23 2.34 6.85
C GLU A 310 -16.32 2.12 5.34
N LEU A 311 -15.52 1.20 4.80
CA LEU A 311 -15.60 0.82 3.40
C LEU A 311 -17.00 0.28 3.09
N ALA A 312 -17.69 0.93 2.15
CA ALA A 312 -19.07 0.60 1.82
C ALA A 312 -19.17 -0.14 0.48
N LYS A 313 -18.57 0.41 -0.57
CA LYS A 313 -18.64 -0.13 -1.94
C LYS A 313 -17.57 0.47 -2.85
N ILE A 314 -17.57 0.07 -4.12
CA ILE A 314 -16.84 0.76 -5.19
C ILE A 314 -17.76 1.78 -5.85
N VAL A 315 -17.24 2.99 -6.08
CA VAL A 315 -17.86 4.05 -6.87
C VAL A 315 -16.81 4.55 -7.85
N GLU A 316 -17.14 4.61 -9.14
CA GLU A 316 -16.22 5.06 -10.20
C GLU A 316 -14.85 4.32 -10.20
N GLY A 317 -14.88 3.01 -9.96
CA GLY A 317 -13.67 2.17 -9.94
C GLY A 317 -12.75 2.36 -8.72
N LYS A 318 -13.20 3.12 -7.70
CA LYS A 318 -12.43 3.41 -6.48
C LYS A 318 -13.22 3.07 -5.21
N PRO A 319 -12.54 2.77 -4.08
CA PRO A 319 -13.20 2.52 -2.80
C PRO A 319 -13.97 3.75 -2.33
N ALA A 320 -15.19 3.53 -1.87
CA ALA A 320 -16.06 4.54 -1.31
C ALA A 320 -16.45 4.15 0.11
N TYR A 321 -16.44 5.13 1.01
CA TYR A 321 -16.59 4.92 2.44
C TYR A 321 -17.84 5.64 2.95
N LYS A 322 -18.57 5.05 3.90
CA LYS A 322 -19.68 5.70 4.61
C LYS A 322 -19.29 5.95 6.05
N LYS A 323 -19.63 7.10 6.59
CA LYS A 323 -19.32 7.42 7.98
C LYS A 323 -19.98 6.42 8.94
N ALA A 324 -19.17 5.81 9.80
CA ALA A 324 -19.62 4.83 10.77
C ALA A 324 -20.49 5.50 11.84
N LEU A 325 -21.62 4.88 12.18
CA LEU A 325 -22.50 5.34 13.23
C LEU A 325 -21.85 5.13 14.60
N ARG A 326 -21.66 6.22 15.36
CA ARG A 326 -21.28 6.11 16.77
C ARG A 326 -22.47 5.58 17.55
N VAL A 327 -22.23 4.58 18.39
CA VAL A 327 -23.25 4.04 19.32
C VAL A 327 -23.83 5.20 20.14
N GLY A 328 -25.13 5.47 19.96
CA GLY A 328 -25.85 6.54 20.66
C GLY A 328 -26.01 7.87 19.89
N MET A 329 -25.44 8.03 18.69
CA MET A 329 -25.76 9.14 17.78
C MET A 329 -26.88 8.73 16.80
N ARG A 330 -27.72 9.70 16.39
CA ARG A 330 -28.76 9.47 15.37
C ARG A 330 -28.15 8.92 14.08
N ALA A 331 -28.87 7.99 13.45
CA ALA A 331 -28.43 7.19 12.30
C ALA A 331 -28.27 7.97 10.97
N ASP A 332 -28.39 9.30 10.98
CA ASP A 332 -28.67 10.08 9.77
C ASP A 332 -27.47 10.82 9.17
N SER A 333 -26.22 10.52 9.57
CA SER A 333 -25.09 11.10 8.84
C SER A 333 -24.86 10.32 7.54
N ASP A 334 -25.35 10.85 6.42
CA ASP A 334 -25.11 10.34 5.07
C ASP A 334 -23.74 10.78 4.50
N HIS A 335 -22.81 11.10 5.39
CA HIS A 335 -21.46 11.48 4.99
C HIS A 335 -20.77 10.30 4.31
N VAL A 336 -20.26 10.55 3.11
CA VAL A 336 -19.48 9.57 2.37
C VAL A 336 -18.15 10.16 1.91
N ILE A 337 -17.14 9.30 1.77
CA ILE A 337 -15.93 9.60 1.01
C ILE A 337 -16.02 8.84 -0.30
N ARG A 338 -15.89 9.53 -1.44
CA ARG A 338 -15.88 8.90 -2.77
C ARG A 338 -14.86 9.57 -3.68
N PHE A 339 -14.49 8.86 -4.73
CA PHE A 339 -13.64 9.42 -5.79
C PHE A 339 -14.51 10.15 -6.82
N TRP A 340 -14.04 11.30 -7.28
CA TRP A 340 -14.63 12.09 -8.34
C TRP A 340 -13.66 12.11 -9.54
N PRO A 341 -13.95 11.35 -10.62
CA PRO A 341 -13.02 11.18 -11.72
C PRO A 341 -12.73 12.44 -12.53
N ALA A 342 -13.70 13.36 -12.65
CA ALA A 342 -13.58 14.52 -13.53
C ALA A 342 -12.41 15.44 -13.15
N GLU A 343 -12.09 15.51 -11.85
CA GLU A 343 -10.98 16.30 -11.32
C GLU A 343 -9.93 15.45 -10.59
N GLU A 344 -10.05 14.13 -10.66
CA GLU A 344 -9.21 13.17 -9.93
C GLU A 344 -9.11 13.49 -8.43
N ARG A 345 -10.26 13.69 -7.76
CA ARG A 345 -10.34 14.10 -6.34
C ARG A 345 -11.01 13.04 -5.47
N TRP A 346 -10.58 12.96 -4.22
CA TRP A 346 -11.39 12.39 -3.14
C TRP A 346 -12.28 13.49 -2.58
N ILE A 347 -13.56 13.22 -2.38
CA ILE A 347 -14.51 14.19 -1.85
C ILE A 347 -15.25 13.63 -0.65
N ILE A 348 -15.56 14.49 0.31
CA ILE A 348 -16.49 14.20 1.40
C ILE A 348 -17.79 14.95 1.11
N ASP A 349 -18.85 14.17 0.90
CA ASP A 349 -20.20 14.65 0.56
C ASP A 349 -21.11 14.38 1.76
N LEU A 350 -21.79 15.41 2.28
CA LEU A 350 -22.65 15.29 3.46
C LEU A 350 -24.13 15.11 3.12
N GLU A 351 -24.55 15.39 1.87
CA GLU A 351 -25.97 15.55 1.53
C GLU A 351 -26.46 14.54 0.49
N ALA A 352 -25.65 14.22 -0.52
CA ALA A 352 -26.10 13.44 -1.66
C ALA A 352 -25.58 11.99 -1.67
N GLY A 353 -24.86 11.60 -0.62
CA GLY A 353 -24.31 10.27 -0.45
C GLY A 353 -23.45 9.85 -1.64
N PHE A 354 -23.60 8.59 -2.08
CA PHE A 354 -22.77 8.03 -3.16
C PHE A 354 -23.16 8.47 -4.57
N HIS A 355 -24.27 9.18 -4.74
CA HIS A 355 -24.81 9.57 -6.05
C HIS A 355 -24.80 11.09 -6.25
N GLY A 356 -24.09 11.83 -5.39
CA GLY A 356 -24.00 13.27 -5.46
C GLY A 356 -23.28 13.83 -6.67
N GLY A 357 -23.57 15.10 -6.94
CA GLY A 357 -22.89 15.90 -7.97
C GLY A 357 -21.46 16.28 -7.58
N ASP A 358 -21.02 17.42 -8.08
CA ASP A 358 -19.73 18.07 -7.83
C ASP A 358 -19.69 18.89 -6.53
N VAL A 359 -20.82 18.98 -5.81
CA VAL A 359 -20.90 19.66 -4.51
C VAL A 359 -20.28 18.78 -3.43
N ALA A 360 -19.22 19.29 -2.79
CA ALA A 360 -18.51 18.60 -1.72
C ALA A 360 -18.19 19.56 -0.56
N ASN A 361 -18.33 19.08 0.67
CA ASN A 361 -17.98 19.83 1.87
C ASN A 361 -16.47 19.85 2.09
N SER A 362 -15.76 18.81 1.64
CA SER A 362 -14.31 18.84 1.52
C SER A 362 -13.82 18.00 0.35
N PHE A 363 -12.61 18.28 -0.12
CA PHE A 363 -11.94 17.46 -1.12
C PHE A 363 -10.44 17.37 -0.88
N ALA A 364 -9.80 16.37 -1.47
CA ALA A 364 -8.37 16.28 -1.63
C ALA A 364 -8.03 15.79 -3.04
N ASP A 365 -7.11 16.44 -3.73
CA ASP A 365 -6.60 15.94 -5.02
C ASP A 365 -5.99 14.55 -4.81
N ALA A 366 -6.49 13.54 -5.52
CA ALA A 366 -6.08 12.15 -5.28
C ALA A 366 -4.61 11.91 -5.59
N LYS A 367 -4.03 12.60 -6.59
CA LYS A 367 -2.60 12.54 -6.94
C LYS A 367 -2.10 11.09 -7.11
N GLY A 368 -2.93 10.22 -7.68
CA GLY A 368 -2.63 8.80 -7.85
C GLY A 368 -2.80 7.93 -6.60
N ALA A 369 -3.19 8.49 -5.45
CA ALA A 369 -3.50 7.73 -4.25
C ALA A 369 -4.65 6.75 -4.54
N GLU A 370 -4.45 5.49 -4.13
CA GLU A 370 -5.42 4.42 -4.37
C GLU A 370 -6.65 4.52 -3.47
N ASN A 371 -6.51 5.14 -2.30
CA ASN A 371 -7.56 5.34 -1.31
C ASN A 371 -7.42 6.70 -0.61
N PRO A 372 -8.48 7.22 0.04
CA PRO A 372 -8.47 8.53 0.68
C PRO A 372 -7.75 8.56 2.03
N GLY A 373 -7.32 7.42 2.59
CA GLY A 373 -6.59 7.33 3.85
C GLY A 373 -5.08 7.57 3.73
N ASN A 374 -4.63 8.17 2.62
CA ASN A 374 -3.24 8.59 2.47
C ASN A 374 -3.02 9.90 3.24
N SER A 375 -2.22 9.86 4.30
CA SER A 375 -1.95 11.01 5.17
C SER A 375 -1.17 12.14 4.49
N GLU A 376 -0.65 11.93 3.28
CA GLU A 376 -0.02 12.98 2.46
C GLU A 376 -1.03 13.81 1.64
N LEU A 377 -2.31 13.44 1.68
CA LEU A 377 -3.38 14.20 1.02
C LEU A 377 -3.67 15.48 1.81
N LEU A 378 -3.57 16.63 1.13
CA LEU A 378 -3.99 17.92 1.67
C LEU A 378 -5.48 18.09 1.42
N TRP A 379 -6.25 18.20 2.49
CA TRP A 379 -7.70 18.41 2.43
C TRP A 379 -8.03 19.90 2.35
N TYR A 380 -8.98 20.22 1.49
CA TYR A 380 -9.58 21.53 1.35
C TYR A 380 -11.02 21.45 1.83
N VAL A 381 -11.40 22.30 2.78
CA VAL A 381 -12.74 22.27 3.38
C VAL A 381 -13.48 23.55 3.01
N TRP A 382 -14.75 23.43 2.64
CA TRP A 382 -15.59 24.58 2.33
C TRP A 382 -15.79 25.45 3.57
N GLU A 383 -15.54 26.75 3.44
CA GLU A 383 -15.81 27.75 4.47
C GLU A 383 -16.77 28.81 3.89
N THR A 384 -18.01 28.81 4.37
CA THR A 384 -19.11 29.70 3.97
C THR A 384 -18.72 31.16 4.19
N SER A 385 -18.07 31.45 5.32
CA SER A 385 -17.53 32.78 5.63
C SER A 385 -16.55 33.32 4.56
N ARG A 386 -15.92 32.43 3.77
CA ARG A 386 -15.00 32.80 2.68
C ARG A 386 -15.55 32.49 1.29
N GLY A 387 -16.68 31.80 1.19
CA GLY A 387 -17.30 31.39 -0.06
C GLY A 387 -16.41 30.51 -0.95
N ARG A 388 -15.50 29.72 -0.35
CA ARG A 388 -14.57 28.85 -1.08
C ARG A 388 -14.04 27.70 -0.23
N HIS A 389 -13.48 26.68 -0.87
CA HIS A 389 -12.65 25.67 -0.19
C HIS A 389 -11.29 26.26 0.21
N VAL A 390 -10.87 25.98 1.43
CA VAL A 390 -9.63 26.46 2.02
C VAL A 390 -8.80 25.25 2.46
N PRO A 391 -7.48 25.22 2.20
CA PRO A 391 -6.63 24.15 2.69
C PRO A 391 -6.65 24.12 4.23
N ASP A 392 -6.85 22.94 4.80
CA ASP A 392 -6.82 22.70 6.25
C ASP A 392 -5.74 21.67 6.56
N GLU A 393 -4.55 22.15 6.94
CA GLU A 393 -3.37 21.32 7.24
C GLU A 393 -3.56 20.47 8.49
N ASP A 394 -4.50 20.85 9.36
CA ASP A 394 -4.86 20.07 10.54
C ASP A 394 -5.66 18.82 10.17
N VAL A 395 -6.35 18.81 9.01
CA VAL A 395 -7.19 17.69 8.59
C VAL A 395 -6.35 16.57 7.99
N VAL A 396 -6.29 15.47 8.71
CA VAL A 396 -5.56 14.26 8.32
C VAL A 396 -6.52 13.11 8.07
N ALA A 397 -6.25 12.34 7.02
CA ALA A 397 -6.92 11.09 6.72
C ALA A 397 -5.99 9.89 6.94
N ASP A 398 -6.33 9.04 7.90
CA ASP A 398 -5.57 7.85 8.24
C ASP A 398 -6.26 6.59 7.74
N ALA A 399 -5.54 5.79 6.95
CA ALA A 399 -5.93 4.44 6.58
C ALA A 399 -5.86 3.49 7.79
N VAL A 400 -7.00 2.96 8.22
CA VAL A 400 -7.10 2.01 9.33
C VAL A 400 -7.41 0.62 8.79
N TRP A 401 -6.48 -0.30 9.03
CA TRP A 401 -6.62 -1.70 8.70
C TRP A 401 -7.04 -2.47 9.95
N LEU A 402 -8.19 -3.14 9.91
CA LEU A 402 -8.56 -3.98 11.04
C LEU A 402 -7.51 -5.10 11.17
N PRO A 403 -7.03 -5.36 12.40
CA PRO A 403 -6.20 -6.52 12.63
C PRO A 403 -6.99 -7.76 12.21
N GLN A 404 -6.31 -8.75 11.61
CA GLN A 404 -6.89 -10.08 11.45
C GLN A 404 -7.54 -10.46 12.79
N ALA A 405 -8.86 -10.62 12.79
CA ALA A 405 -9.58 -11.06 13.97
C ALA A 405 -8.82 -12.27 14.50
N ARG A 406 -8.25 -12.17 15.71
CA ARG A 406 -7.45 -13.25 16.30
C ARG A 406 -8.34 -14.48 16.29
N ARG A 407 -8.13 -15.37 15.31
CA ARG A 407 -8.81 -16.65 15.27
C ARG A 407 -8.49 -17.28 16.61
N ARG A 408 -9.47 -17.40 17.51
CA ARG A 408 -9.37 -18.35 18.61
C ARG A 408 -9.05 -19.65 17.90
N ALA A 409 -7.83 -20.15 18.08
CA ALA A 409 -7.30 -21.29 17.36
C ALA A 409 -8.16 -22.53 17.68
N ARG A 410 -9.32 -22.65 17.04
CA ARG A 410 -10.03 -23.91 16.91
C ARG A 410 -9.17 -24.69 15.95
N GLY A 411 -8.47 -25.70 16.49
CA GLY A 411 -7.34 -26.39 15.88
C GLY A 411 -7.57 -26.92 14.47
N CYS A 412 -7.53 -26.05 13.47
CA CYS A 412 -7.21 -26.42 12.10
C CYS A 412 -5.73 -26.78 12.09
N ARG A 413 -5.44 -28.08 12.24
CA ARG A 413 -4.13 -28.64 11.90
C ARG A 413 -3.95 -28.43 10.40
N PHE A 414 -3.28 -27.34 10.01
CA PHE A 414 -2.61 -27.32 8.71
C PHE A 414 -1.62 -28.48 8.72
N ARG A 415 -1.95 -29.55 8.00
CA ARG A 415 -0.93 -30.50 7.57
C ARG A 415 -0.05 -29.72 6.60
N GLN A 416 1.05 -29.18 7.09
CA GLN A 416 2.15 -28.84 6.19
C GLN A 416 2.56 -30.16 5.53
N GLY A 417 2.14 -30.35 4.29
CA GLY A 417 2.80 -31.30 3.41
C GLY A 417 4.24 -30.83 3.31
N LEU A 418 5.16 -31.63 3.85
CA LEU A 418 6.57 -31.52 3.50
C LEU A 418 6.64 -31.73 1.98
N LEU A 419 6.97 -30.67 1.27
CA LEU A 419 7.43 -30.72 -0.12
C LEU A 419 8.75 -31.46 -0.20
#